data_AF-A0A920V2G4-F1
#
_entry.id   AF-A0A920V2G4-F1
#
_cell.length_a   1.000
_cell.length_b   1.000
_cell.length_c   1.000
_cell.angle_alpha   90.00
_cell.angle_beta   90.00
_cell.angle_gamma   90.00
#
_symmetry.space_group_name_H-M   'P 1'
#
loop_
_entity.id
_entity.type
_entity.pdbx_description
1 polymer ?
#
loop_
_entity_poly.entity_id
_entity_poly.type
_entity_poly.pdbx_seq_one_letter_code
_entity_poly.pdbx_strand_id
1 'polypeptide(L)'
;MFSATDVDDEIRMERLKGLLVDCGVFDQAELLVEKARVRAESLADDVDVEPLRRLLYFLVDTVLADEDEAGIPVPTPEDVLLSLPVAQ
;
A
#
# COMPACT_ATOMS: atom_id res chain seq x y z
N MET A 1 -28.21 14.47 3.04
CA MET A 1 -28.12 15.88 2.62
C MET A 1 -26.66 16.25 2.83
N PHE A 2 -25.85 16.22 1.78
CA PHE A 2 -24.43 16.58 1.86
C PHE A 2 -24.31 18.06 2.19
N SER A 3 -23.50 18.40 3.19
CA SER A 3 -23.32 19.76 3.68
C SER A 3 -22.47 20.55 2.68
N ALA A 4 -22.63 21.87 2.60
CA ALA A 4 -21.79 22.74 1.76
C ALA A 4 -20.28 22.62 2.08
N THR A 5 -19.95 22.13 3.27
CA THR A 5 -18.58 21.81 3.70
C THR A 5 -18.00 20.59 3.00
N ASP A 6 -18.81 19.57 2.70
CA ASP A 6 -18.34 18.32 2.07
C ASP A 6 -17.87 18.58 0.62
N VAL A 7 -18.58 19.45 -0.10
CA VAL A 7 -18.23 19.86 -1.47
C VAL A 7 -16.94 20.69 -1.50
N ASP A 8 -16.74 21.53 -0.50
CA ASP A 8 -15.54 22.37 -0.36
C ASP A 8 -14.31 21.54 0.03
N ASP A 9 -14.50 20.48 0.82
CA ASP A 9 -13.44 19.52 1.16
C ASP A 9 -13.04 18.64 -0.02
N GLU A 10 -13.99 18.23 -0.87
CA GLU A 10 -13.71 17.49 -2.11
C GLU A 10 -12.85 18.34 -3.07
N ILE A 11 -13.20 19.61 -3.26
CA ILE A 11 -12.41 20.57 -4.08
C ILE A 11 -11.01 20.77 -3.50
N ARG A 12 -10.87 20.88 -2.17
CA ARG A 12 -9.55 20.96 -1.52
C ARG A 12 -8.73 19.70 -1.72
N MET A 13 -9.36 18.53 -1.63
CA MET A 13 -8.71 17.24 -1.80
C MET A 13 -8.17 17.09 -3.23
N GLU A 14 -8.98 17.41 -4.25
CA GLU A 14 -8.54 17.38 -5.65
C GLU A 14 -7.36 18.31 -5.89
N ARG A 15 -7.42 19.54 -5.36
CA ARG A 15 -6.32 20.50 -5.48
C ARG A 15 -5.05 20.01 -4.78
N LEU A 16 -5.17 19.43 -3.59
CA LEU A 16 -4.05 18.85 -2.87
C LEU A 16 -3.42 17.70 -3.67
N LYS A 17 -4.24 16.81 -4.22
CA LYS A 17 -3.78 15.71 -5.08
C LYS A 17 -3.01 16.25 -6.29
N GLY A 18 -3.54 17.28 -6.96
CA GLY A 18 -2.86 17.96 -8.06
C GLY A 18 -1.50 18.51 -7.64
N LEU A 19 -1.42 19.20 -6.50
CA LEU A 19 -0.16 19.73 -5.98
C LEU A 19 0.86 18.63 -5.65
N LEU A 20 0.43 17.49 -5.09
CA LEU A 20 1.32 16.36 -4.80
C LEU A 20 1.89 15.74 -6.08
N VAL A 21 1.06 15.64 -7.12
CA VAL A 21 1.48 15.18 -8.46
C VAL A 21 2.46 16.17 -9.08
N ASP A 22 2.15 17.47 -9.08
CA ASP A 22 3.02 18.51 -9.65
C ASP A 22 4.38 18.59 -8.93
N CYS A 23 4.41 18.28 -7.63
CA CYS A 23 5.64 18.21 -6.85
C CYS A 23 6.44 16.91 -7.05
N GLY A 24 5.92 15.94 -7.81
CA GLY A 24 6.57 14.65 -8.06
C GLY A 24 6.73 13.79 -6.80
N VAL A 25 5.84 13.93 -5.82
CA VAL A 25 5.95 13.23 -4.53
C VAL A 25 5.79 11.72 -4.70
N PHE A 26 4.96 11.28 -5.64
CA PHE A 26 4.71 9.87 -5.92
C PHE A 26 5.94 9.19 -6.57
N ASP A 27 6.57 9.83 -7.55
CA ASP A 27 7.83 9.36 -8.14
C ASP A 27 8.92 9.21 -7.07
N GLN A 28 9.00 10.16 -6.13
CA GLN A 28 9.93 10.08 -5.00
C GLN A 28 9.60 8.91 -4.06
N ALA A 29 8.32 8.65 -3.82
CA ALA A 29 7.88 7.53 -3.01
C ALA A 29 8.24 6.19 -3.67
N GLU A 30 8.02 6.05 -4.98
CA GLU A 30 8.42 4.86 -5.76
C GLU A 30 9.93 4.61 -5.67
N LEU A 31 10.75 5.66 -5.83
CA LEU A 31 12.21 5.56 -5.67
C LEU A 31 12.62 5.12 -4.26
N LEU A 32 11.90 5.54 -3.22
CA LEU A 32 12.16 5.12 -1.85
C LEU A 32 11.78 3.65 -1.64
N VAL A 33 10.67 3.19 -2.21
CA VAL A 33 10.24 1.78 -2.18
C VAL A 33 11.28 0.91 -2.89
N GLU A 34 11.73 1.30 -4.07
CA GLU A 34 12.74 0.55 -4.83
C GLU A 34 14.06 0.45 -4.06
N LYS A 35 14.51 1.56 -3.47
CA LYS A 35 15.70 1.56 -2.61
C LYS A 35 15.53 0.65 -1.37
N ALA A 36 14.33 0.58 -0.81
CA ALA A 36 14.02 -0.30 0.31
C ALA A 36 14.05 -1.77 -0.11
N ARG A 37 13.53 -2.10 -1.31
CA ARG A 37 13.56 -3.44 -1.89
C ARG A 37 15.00 -3.95 -2.04
N VAL A 38 15.83 -3.21 -2.77
CA VAL A 38 17.26 -3.54 -2.97
C VAL A 38 17.98 -3.74 -1.63
N ARG A 39 17.70 -2.88 -0.65
CA ARG A 39 18.29 -3.00 0.68
C ARG A 39 17.84 -4.26 1.42
N ALA A 40 16.56 -4.61 1.32
CA ALA A 40 16.01 -5.79 1.98
C ALA A 40 16.52 -7.09 1.35
N GLU A 41 16.64 -7.13 0.02
CA GLU A 41 17.24 -8.25 -0.72
C GLU A 41 18.70 -8.45 -0.35
N SER A 42 19.50 -7.37 -0.34
CA SER A 42 20.90 -7.44 0.11
C SER A 42 21.04 -7.96 1.54
N LEU A 43 20.11 -7.61 2.43
CA LEU A 43 20.09 -8.14 3.79
C LEU A 43 19.74 -9.63 3.83
N ALA A 44 18.85 -10.08 2.94
CA ALA A 44 18.50 -11.49 2.83
C ALA A 44 19.67 -12.32 2.26
N ASP A 45 20.41 -11.79 1.29
CA ASP A 45 21.60 -12.43 0.70
C ASP A 45 22.68 -12.74 1.72
N ASP A 46 22.86 -11.86 2.70
CA ASP A 46 23.83 -12.01 3.80
C ASP A 46 23.44 -13.10 4.82
N VAL A 47 22.24 -13.70 4.72
CA VAL A 47 21.77 -14.73 5.67
C VAL A 47 22.20 -16.13 5.25
N ASP A 48 23.08 -16.75 6.03
CA ASP A 48 23.57 -18.12 5.79
C ASP A 48 22.48 -19.20 5.91
N VAL A 49 21.46 -18.97 6.74
CA VAL A 49 20.41 -19.95 7.02
C VAL A 49 19.39 -19.94 5.88
N GLU A 50 19.51 -20.91 4.99
CA GLU A 50 18.72 -21.02 3.76
C GLU A 50 17.18 -20.92 3.97
N PRO A 51 16.54 -21.60 4.94
CA PRO A 51 15.11 -21.41 5.19
C PRO A 51 14.74 -19.97 5.60
N LEU A 52 15.62 -19.29 6.35
CA LEU A 52 15.39 -17.92 6.80
C LEU A 52 15.57 -16.94 5.63
N ARG A 53 16.60 -17.13 4.80
CA ARG A 53 16.80 -16.37 3.55
C ARG A 53 15.55 -16.42 2.67
N ARG A 54 15.00 -17.62 2.43
CA ARG A 54 13.76 -17.79 1.65
C ARG A 54 12.55 -17.09 2.27
N LEU A 55 12.42 -17.12 3.59
CA LEU A 55 11.35 -16.38 4.28
C LEU A 55 11.50 -14.86 4.08
N LEU A 56 12.73 -14.33 4.12
CA LEU A 56 12.97 -12.91 3.91
C LEU A 56 12.64 -12.48 2.48
N TYR A 57 13.03 -13.25 1.47
CA TYR A 57 12.62 -12.97 0.09
C TYR A 57 11.10 -13.01 -0.08
N PHE A 58 10.42 -14.01 0.50
CA PHE A 58 8.96 -14.05 0.47
C PHE A 58 8.33 -12.78 1.08
N LEU A 59 8.88 -12.26 2.17
CA LEU A 59 8.40 -11.02 2.78
C LEU A 59 8.66 -9.80 1.89
N VAL A 60 9.82 -9.74 1.22
CA VAL A 60 10.12 -8.69 0.23
C VAL A 60 9.11 -8.74 -0.90
N ASP A 61 8.87 -9.92 -1.48
CA ASP A 61 7.99 -10.12 -2.62
C ASP A 61 6.51 -9.87 -2.31
N THR A 62 6.08 -9.98 -1.05
CA THR A 62 4.66 -9.83 -0.66
C THR A 62 4.36 -8.49 0.00
N VAL A 63 5.27 -7.93 0.79
CA VAL A 63 5.05 -6.66 1.50
C VAL A 63 5.46 -5.47 0.63
N LEU A 64 6.46 -5.64 -0.24
CA LEU A 64 6.91 -4.62 -1.19
C LEU A 64 6.46 -4.93 -2.63
N ALA A 65 5.39 -5.73 -2.78
CA ALA A 65 4.77 -5.96 -4.09
C ALA A 65 4.26 -4.64 -4.68
N ASP A 66 4.28 -4.52 -6.01
CA ASP A 66 3.65 -3.40 -6.67
C ASP A 66 2.12 -3.47 -6.48
N GLU A 67 1.47 -2.35 -6.22
CA GLU A 67 0.02 -2.31 -5.93
C GLU A 67 -0.82 -2.88 -7.10
N ASP A 68 -0.30 -2.84 -8.33
CA ASP A 68 -0.93 -3.42 -9.51
C ASP A 68 -0.70 -4.94 -9.66
N GLU A 69 0.36 -5.50 -9.07
CA GLU A 69 0.63 -6.95 -9.04
C GLU A 69 -0.06 -7.65 -7.87
N ALA A 70 -0.30 -6.90 -6.79
CA ALA A 70 -1.13 -7.31 -5.67
C ALA A 70 -2.60 -7.34 -6.12
N GLY A 71 -3.00 -8.41 -6.82
CA GLY A 71 -4.41 -8.71 -7.15
C GLY A 71 -5.32 -8.95 -5.93
N ILE A 72 -5.00 -8.34 -4.79
CA ILE A 72 -5.80 -8.22 -3.60
C ILE A 72 -7.01 -7.36 -4.01
N PRO A 73 -8.23 -7.92 -4.05
CA PRO A 73 -9.42 -7.12 -4.31
C PRO A 73 -9.45 -6.01 -3.25
N VAL A 74 -9.54 -4.75 -3.68
CA VAL A 74 -9.83 -3.65 -2.76
C VAL A 74 -11.12 -4.02 -2.05
N PRO A 75 -11.11 -4.26 -0.73
CA PRO A 75 -12.30 -4.68 -0.02
C PRO A 75 -13.35 -3.60 -0.18
N THR A 76 -14.48 -3.96 -0.78
CA THR A 76 -15.62 -3.07 -0.89
C THR A 76 -16.24 -2.89 0.49
N PRO A 77 -16.98 -1.80 0.74
CA PRO A 77 -17.71 -1.64 2.00
C PRO A 77 -18.62 -2.84 2.34
N GLU A 78 -19.07 -3.59 1.34
CA GLU A 78 -19.87 -4.81 1.50
C GLU A 78 -19.07 -5.97 2.11
N ASP A 79 -17.77 -6.08 1.81
CA ASP A 79 -16.87 -7.12 2.32
C ASP A 79 -16.56 -6.96 3.82
N VAL A 80 -16.63 -5.72 4.31
CA VAL A 80 -16.38 -5.37 5.74
C VAL A 80 -17.61 -5.66 6.62
N LEU A 81 -18.81 -5.73 6.03
CA LEU A 81 -20.07 -5.95 6.75
C LEU A 81 -20.38 -7.45 6.96
N LEU A 82 -19.40 -8.23 7.39
CA LEU A 82 -19.67 -9.59 7.87
C LEU A 82 -20.52 -9.50 9.15
N SER A 83 -21.83 -9.75 9.00
CA SER A 83 -22.73 -9.93 10.13
C SER A 83 -22.28 -11.16 10.92
N LEU A 84 -21.71 -10.92 12.11
CA LEU A 84 -21.41 -11.99 13.04
C LEU A 84 -22.71 -12.75 13.36
N PRO A 85 -22.74 -14.09 13.24
CA PRO A 85 -23.90 -14.85 13.65
C PRO A 85 -24.03 -14.70 15.17
N VAL A 86 -25.02 -13.92 15.61
CA VAL A 86 -25.44 -13.94 17.01
C VAL A 86 -26.04 -15.32 17.23
N ALA A 87 -25.33 -16.18 17.97
CA ALA A 87 -25.85 -17.47 18.39
C ALA A 87 -27.16 -17.22 19.14
N GLN A 88 -28.25 -17.82 18.64
CA GLN A 88 -29.55 -17.83 19.31
C GLN A 88 -29.52 -18.72 20.55
#